data_AF-A0A9D5DTR2-F1
#
_entry.id   AF-A0A9D5DTR2-F1
#
_cell.length_a   1.000
_cell.length_b   1.000
_cell.length_c   1.000
_cell.angle_alpha   90.00
_cell.angle_beta   90.00
_cell.angle_gamma   90.00
#
_symmetry.space_group_name_H-M   'P 1'
#
loop_
_entity.id
_entity.type
_entity.pdbx_description
1 polymer ?
#
loop_
_entity_poly.entity_id
_entity_poly.type
_entity_poly.pdbx_seq_one_letter_code
_entity_poly.pdbx_strand_id
1 'polypeptide(L)'
;MTSPKQRAANRANALKSTGPRSEEGKRHASLNATRHRLSLPVDERVFAKEIAEISLLVREDCSSDIQAIELAKRIIDFERNESFLMNFSDEDAKNEIKSWGLNPHRSELIQLAQMHRNKQRVSVTFTTPNKKPKGKECAEEIKFIEAFLKLQDNVLLGKLRSAQQSQTSGFRYQKRAINQLIKGVQAIARGEDF
;
A
#
# COMPACT_ATOMS: atom_id res chain seq x y z
N MET A 1 10.55 -13.05 25.47
CA MET A 1 9.21 -13.45 25.96
C MET A 1 8.37 -12.24 26.38
N THR A 2 7.06 -12.21 26.13
CA THR A 2 6.15 -11.13 26.59
C THR A 2 5.73 -11.32 28.04
N SER A 3 5.83 -10.26 28.86
CA SER A 3 5.47 -10.33 30.28
C SER A 3 3.97 -10.58 30.50
N PRO A 4 3.55 -11.06 31.69
CA PRO A 4 2.13 -11.25 32.03
C PRO A 4 1.30 -9.98 31.84
N LYS A 5 1.88 -8.83 32.19
CA LYS A 5 1.28 -7.49 32.01
C LYS A 5 1.08 -7.15 30.54
N GLN A 6 2.07 -7.44 29.69
CA GLN A 6 1.95 -7.27 28.24
C GLN A 6 0.90 -8.22 27.63
N ARG A 7 0.82 -9.48 28.09
CA ARG A 7 -0.21 -10.42 27.61
C ARG A 7 -1.62 -9.98 28.00
N ALA A 8 -1.81 -9.42 29.20
CA ALA A 8 -3.10 -8.86 29.61
C ALA A 8 -3.48 -7.63 28.76
N ALA A 9 -2.54 -6.70 28.54
CA ALA A 9 -2.76 -5.53 27.69
C ALA A 9 -3.08 -5.91 26.23
N ASN A 10 -2.34 -6.88 25.66
CA ASN A 10 -2.58 -7.37 24.30
C ASN A 10 -3.98 -8.00 24.16
N ARG A 11 -4.45 -8.73 25.18
CA ARG A 11 -5.82 -9.29 25.20
C ARG A 11 -6.88 -8.20 25.29
N ALA A 12 -6.70 -7.21 26.16
CA ALA A 12 -7.62 -6.08 26.26
C ALA A 12 -7.70 -5.26 24.95
N ASN A 13 -6.57 -5.05 24.29
CA ASN A 13 -6.50 -4.38 23.00
C ASN A 13 -7.13 -5.22 21.87
N ALA A 14 -6.93 -6.54 21.89
CA ALA A 14 -7.55 -7.45 20.93
C ALA A 14 -9.09 -7.45 21.04
N LEU A 15 -9.65 -7.32 22.25
CA LEU A 15 -11.10 -7.19 22.44
C LEU A 15 -11.66 -5.87 21.89
N LYS A 16 -10.85 -4.81 21.90
CA LYS A 16 -11.19 -3.48 21.35
C LYS A 16 -10.86 -3.32 19.86
N SER A 17 -10.17 -4.29 19.26
CA SER A 17 -9.80 -4.26 17.85
C SER A 17 -11.04 -4.27 16.96
N THR A 18 -11.05 -3.39 15.97
CA THR A 18 -12.07 -3.30 14.90
C THR A 18 -11.78 -4.26 13.74
N GLY A 19 -10.81 -5.17 13.91
CA GLY A 19 -10.50 -6.20 12.93
C GLY A 19 -11.68 -7.12 12.62
N PRO A 20 -11.61 -7.87 11.51
CA PRO A 20 -12.73 -8.68 11.05
C PRO A 20 -13.13 -9.74 12.07
N ARG A 21 -14.40 -9.69 12.50
CA ARG A 21 -14.99 -10.63 13.48
C ARG A 21 -15.65 -11.84 12.83
N SER A 22 -16.12 -11.71 11.60
CA SER A 22 -16.73 -12.80 10.83
C SER A 22 -15.67 -13.75 10.26
N GLU A 23 -16.04 -15.02 10.09
CA GLU A 23 -15.16 -16.02 9.46
C GLU A 23 -14.76 -15.62 8.03
N GLU A 24 -15.67 -15.02 7.27
CA GLU A 24 -15.39 -14.47 5.94
C GLU A 24 -14.41 -13.30 5.99
N GLY A 25 -14.57 -12.37 6.94
CA GLY A 25 -13.66 -11.26 7.12
C GLY A 25 -12.25 -11.73 7.53
N LYS A 26 -12.17 -12.76 8.39
CA LYS A 26 -10.90 -13.39 8.78
C LYS A 26 -10.24 -14.08 7.58
N ARG A 27 -11.00 -14.81 6.76
CA ARG A 27 -10.51 -15.41 5.50
C ARG A 27 -10.02 -14.34 4.52
N HIS A 28 -10.75 -13.24 4.35
CA HIS A 28 -10.28 -12.13 3.52
C HIS A 28 -9.00 -11.48 4.06
N ALA A 29 -8.89 -11.31 5.37
CA ALA A 29 -7.67 -10.81 6.00
C ALA A 29 -6.50 -11.78 5.87
N SER A 30 -6.72 -13.10 5.96
CA SER A 30 -5.65 -14.10 5.75
C SER A 30 -5.20 -14.16 4.29
N LEU A 31 -6.13 -14.02 3.33
CA LEU A 31 -5.82 -13.92 1.91
C LEU A 31 -5.06 -12.62 1.56
N ASN A 32 -5.28 -11.54 2.31
CA ASN A 32 -4.46 -10.33 2.14
C ASN A 32 -3.00 -10.55 2.60
N ALA A 33 -2.77 -11.41 3.60
CA ALA A 33 -1.41 -11.77 4.02
C ALA A 33 -0.69 -12.66 3.00
N THR A 34 -1.41 -13.46 2.22
CA THR A 34 -0.83 -14.26 1.14
C THR A 34 -0.63 -13.47 -0.15
N ARG A 35 -1.51 -12.49 -0.45
CA ARG A 35 -1.45 -11.68 -1.67
C ARG A 35 -0.14 -10.89 -1.82
N HIS A 36 0.45 -10.43 -0.72
CA HIS A 36 1.65 -9.60 -0.77
C HIS A 36 2.97 -10.36 -0.58
N ARG A 37 2.99 -11.67 -0.30
CA ARG A 37 4.17 -12.57 -0.08
C ARG A 37 5.25 -12.10 0.91
N LEU A 38 5.27 -10.84 1.34
CA LEU A 38 6.25 -10.20 2.22
C LEU A 38 6.03 -10.51 3.72
N SER A 39 4.83 -10.99 4.06
CA SER A 39 4.50 -11.48 5.40
C SER A 39 4.67 -13.00 5.56
N LEU A 40 4.94 -13.73 4.46
CA LEU A 40 5.16 -15.16 4.53
C LEU A 40 6.63 -15.43 4.91
N PRO A 41 6.91 -16.48 5.72
CA PRO A 41 8.27 -16.95 5.93
C PRO A 41 9.00 -17.19 4.60
N VAL A 42 10.33 -17.14 4.63
CA VAL A 42 11.14 -17.55 3.48
C VAL A 42 10.85 -19.02 3.21
N ASP A 43 10.46 -19.33 1.97
CA ASP A 43 10.22 -20.71 1.56
C ASP A 43 11.56 -21.41 1.36
N GLU A 44 11.87 -22.34 2.26
CA GLU A 44 13.12 -23.09 2.26
C GLU A 44 13.34 -23.89 0.97
N ARG A 45 12.29 -24.25 0.26
CA ARG A 45 12.40 -24.99 -1.01
C ARG A 45 12.82 -24.07 -2.15
N VAL A 46 12.33 -22.84 -2.14
CA VAL A 46 12.61 -21.84 -3.18
C VAL A 46 14.00 -21.26 -3.00
N PHE A 47 14.39 -21.00 -1.75
CA PHE A 47 15.65 -20.34 -1.39
C PHE A 47 16.70 -21.31 -0.84
N ALA A 48 16.60 -22.61 -1.13
CA ALA A 48 17.47 -23.64 -0.55
C ALA A 48 18.96 -23.35 -0.77
N LYS A 49 19.30 -22.88 -1.98
CA LYS A 49 20.67 -22.59 -2.39
C LYS A 49 21.20 -21.35 -1.66
N GLU A 50 20.43 -20.26 -1.67
CA GLU A 50 20.77 -19.00 -1.02
C GLU A 50 20.89 -19.17 0.49
N ILE A 51 20.00 -19.95 1.11
CA ILE A 51 20.07 -20.28 2.54
C ILE A 51 21.39 -21.01 2.84
N ALA A 52 21.75 -22.01 2.03
CA ALA A 52 22.99 -22.76 2.24
C ALA A 52 24.22 -21.85 2.09
N GLU A 53 24.29 -21.05 1.03
CA GLU A 53 25.40 -20.11 0.78
C GLU A 53 25.55 -19.08 1.90
N ILE A 54 24.47 -18.41 2.29
CA ILE A 54 24.51 -17.40 3.34
C ILE A 54 24.80 -18.04 4.70
N SER A 55 24.26 -19.23 4.98
CA SER A 55 24.53 -19.94 6.24
C SER A 55 26.02 -20.27 6.41
N LEU A 56 26.72 -20.61 5.32
CA LEU A 56 28.16 -20.84 5.33
C LEU A 56 28.92 -19.55 5.61
N LEU A 57 28.50 -18.42 5.03
CA LEU A 57 29.13 -17.11 5.24
C LEU A 57 29.02 -16.62 6.69
N VAL A 58 27.88 -16.84 7.34
CA VAL A 58 27.64 -16.38 8.73
C VAL A 58 28.01 -17.42 9.77
N ARG A 59 28.56 -18.57 9.36
CA ARG A 59 28.76 -19.72 10.24
C ARG A 59 29.72 -19.43 11.38
N GLU A 60 30.78 -18.67 11.11
CA GLU A 60 31.83 -18.34 12.10
C GLU A 60 31.29 -17.50 13.26
N ASP A 61 30.26 -16.69 13.01
CA ASP A 61 29.61 -15.85 14.02
C ASP A 61 28.54 -16.61 14.83
N CYS A 62 28.23 -17.86 14.47
CA CYS A 62 27.15 -18.65 15.06
C CYS A 62 27.65 -19.81 15.92
N SER A 63 26.89 -20.16 16.96
CA SER A 63 27.18 -21.29 17.85
C SER A 63 26.81 -22.64 17.23
N SER A 64 25.85 -22.68 16.29
CA SER A 64 25.38 -23.91 15.65
C SER A 64 24.96 -23.70 14.19
N ASP A 65 24.93 -24.79 13.42
CA ASP A 65 24.50 -24.76 12.01
C ASP A 65 23.02 -24.35 11.90
N ILE A 66 22.19 -24.78 12.85
CA ILE A 66 20.77 -24.39 12.94
C ILE A 66 20.66 -22.88 13.12
N GLN A 67 21.49 -22.29 13.98
CA GLN A 67 21.52 -20.85 14.20
C GLN A 67 21.96 -20.10 12.95
N ALA A 68 22.98 -20.59 12.23
CA ALA A 68 23.42 -19.99 10.97
C ALA A 68 22.33 -20.04 9.88
N ILE A 69 21.59 -21.15 9.78
CA ILE A 69 20.46 -21.30 8.85
C ILE A 69 19.32 -20.33 9.17
N GLU A 70 18.96 -20.17 10.44
CA GLU A 70 17.91 -19.25 10.86
C GLU A 70 18.30 -17.78 10.65
N LEU A 71 19.58 -17.44 10.87
CA LEU A 71 20.08 -16.10 10.53
C LEU A 71 20.03 -15.86 9.01
N ALA A 72 20.45 -16.83 8.20
CA ALA A 72 20.40 -16.75 6.75
C ALA A 72 18.97 -16.49 6.24
N LYS A 73 17.96 -17.18 6.77
CA LYS A 73 16.54 -16.92 6.44
C LYS A 73 16.12 -15.49 6.75
N ARG A 74 16.60 -14.89 7.85
CA ARG A 74 16.27 -13.50 8.24
C ARG A 74 16.95 -12.48 7.34
N ILE A 75 18.17 -12.76 6.89
CA ILE A 75 18.89 -11.94 5.91
C ILE A 75 18.14 -11.96 4.57
N ILE A 76 17.76 -13.13 4.08
CA ILE A 76 16.98 -13.27 2.84
C ILE A 76 15.63 -12.56 2.94
N ASP A 77 14.92 -12.67 4.08
CA ASP A 77 13.66 -11.95 4.27
C ASP A 77 13.89 -10.42 4.21
N PHE A 78 14.96 -9.93 4.83
CA PHE A 78 15.34 -8.52 4.75
C PHE A 78 15.62 -8.07 3.32
N GLU A 79 16.46 -8.78 2.58
CA GLU A 79 16.81 -8.44 1.19
C GLU A 79 15.61 -8.49 0.24
N ARG A 80 14.69 -9.45 0.44
CA ARG A 80 13.43 -9.52 -0.30
C ARG A 80 12.56 -8.29 -0.06
N ASN A 81 12.51 -7.80 1.18
CA ASN A 81 11.78 -6.59 1.53
C ASN A 81 12.45 -5.32 0.97
N GLU A 82 13.78 -5.25 1.00
CA GLU A 82 14.54 -4.15 0.36
C GLU A 82 14.29 -4.12 -1.15
N SER A 83 14.40 -5.26 -1.81
CA SER A 83 14.16 -5.38 -3.26
C SER A 83 12.73 -4.96 -3.63
N PHE A 84 11.74 -5.31 -2.80
CA PHE A 84 10.37 -4.87 -3.00
C PHE A 84 10.24 -3.34 -2.89
N LEU A 85 10.91 -2.71 -1.92
CA LEU A 85 10.90 -1.26 -1.75
C LEU A 85 11.66 -0.53 -2.87
N MET A 86 12.79 -1.07 -3.34
CA MET A 86 13.54 -0.47 -4.45
C MET A 86 12.74 -0.48 -5.75
N ASN A 87 11.97 -1.54 -5.98
CA ASN A 87 11.04 -1.64 -7.10
C ASN A 87 9.75 -0.84 -6.88
N PHE A 88 9.51 -0.33 -5.66
CA PHE A 88 8.36 0.48 -5.34
C PHE A 88 8.62 1.93 -5.74
N SER A 89 8.26 2.27 -6.98
CA SER A 89 8.33 3.64 -7.48
C SER A 89 6.95 4.32 -7.45
N ASP A 90 6.81 5.37 -6.64
CA ASP A 90 5.65 6.26 -6.68
C ASP A 90 5.72 7.26 -7.84
N GLU A 91 6.79 7.23 -8.64
CA GLU A 91 6.94 8.13 -9.81
C GLU A 91 5.79 7.97 -10.78
N ASP A 92 5.41 6.74 -11.13
CA ASP A 92 4.34 6.49 -12.09
C ASP A 92 3.02 7.10 -11.60
N ALA A 93 2.70 6.93 -10.32
CA ALA A 93 1.52 7.52 -9.71
C ALA A 93 1.57 9.06 -9.69
N LYS A 94 2.72 9.65 -9.35
CA LYS A 94 2.92 11.11 -9.35
C LYS A 94 2.85 11.69 -10.76
N ASN A 95 3.45 11.02 -11.74
CA ASN A 95 3.46 11.40 -13.15
C ASN A 95 2.05 11.32 -13.74
N GLU A 96 1.29 10.28 -13.39
CA GLU A 96 -0.12 10.17 -13.78
C GLU A 96 -0.95 11.34 -13.22
N ILE A 97 -0.78 11.69 -11.94
CA ILE A 97 -1.48 12.83 -11.32
C ILE A 97 -1.10 14.15 -12.00
N LYS A 98 0.19 14.36 -12.26
CA LYS A 98 0.69 15.56 -12.93
C LYS A 98 0.12 15.67 -14.35
N SER A 99 0.13 14.57 -15.11
CA SER A 99 -0.43 14.52 -16.47
C SER A 99 -1.93 14.84 -16.47
N TRP A 100 -2.66 14.35 -15.47
CA TRP A 100 -4.09 14.59 -15.37
C TRP A 100 -4.44 16.01 -14.94
N GLY A 101 -3.67 16.61 -14.01
CA GLY A 101 -3.84 18.03 -13.65
C GLY A 101 -3.60 18.98 -14.82
N LEU A 102 -2.75 18.57 -15.77
CA LEU A 102 -2.43 19.30 -17.00
C LEU A 102 -3.35 18.94 -18.17
N ASN A 103 -4.36 18.09 -17.99
CA ASN A 103 -5.21 17.63 -19.08
C ASN A 103 -6.00 18.81 -19.69
N PRO A 104 -5.80 19.11 -21.00
CA PRO A 104 -6.48 20.23 -21.67
C PRO A 104 -8.00 20.14 -21.59
N HIS A 105 -8.57 18.95 -21.79
CA HIS A 105 -10.01 18.72 -21.75
C HIS A 105 -10.62 18.97 -20.37
N ARG A 106 -9.86 18.71 -19.30
CA ARG A 106 -10.30 19.05 -17.94
C ARG A 106 -10.41 20.55 -17.77
N SER A 107 -9.42 21.30 -18.26
CA SER A 107 -9.44 22.76 -18.18
C SER A 107 -10.57 23.36 -19.03
N GLU A 108 -10.85 22.79 -20.20
CA GLU A 108 -12.00 23.13 -21.05
C GLU A 108 -13.34 22.89 -20.32
N LEU A 109 -13.51 21.75 -19.67
CA LEU A 109 -14.74 21.43 -18.91
C LEU A 109 -14.94 22.39 -17.73
N ILE A 110 -13.87 22.73 -17.00
CA ILE A 110 -13.93 23.69 -15.90
C ILE A 110 -14.31 25.08 -16.43
N GLN A 111 -13.69 25.51 -17.54
CA GLN A 111 -14.03 26.77 -18.19
C GLN A 111 -15.48 26.78 -18.66
N LEU A 112 -15.96 25.68 -19.25
CA LEU A 112 -17.34 25.55 -19.72
C LEU A 112 -18.34 25.67 -18.56
N ALA A 113 -18.12 24.96 -17.46
CA ALA A 113 -18.95 25.10 -16.25
C ALA A 113 -18.96 26.55 -15.73
N GLN A 114 -17.81 27.24 -15.78
CA GLN A 114 -17.72 28.64 -15.39
C GLN A 114 -18.46 29.58 -16.35
N MET A 115 -18.39 29.33 -17.65
CA MET A 115 -19.16 30.08 -18.66
C MET A 115 -20.67 29.92 -18.45
N HIS A 116 -21.13 28.72 -18.10
CA HIS A 116 -22.53 28.47 -17.74
C HIS A 116 -22.95 29.25 -16.49
N ARG A 117 -22.13 29.23 -15.42
CA ARG A 117 -22.38 30.04 -14.20
C ARG A 117 -22.48 31.54 -14.51
N ASN A 118 -21.63 32.02 -15.42
CA ASN A 118 -21.61 33.39 -15.90
C ASN A 118 -22.75 33.71 -16.89
N LYS A 119 -23.62 32.75 -17.21
CA LYS A 119 -24.73 32.87 -18.17
C LYS A 119 -24.26 33.31 -19.56
N GLN A 120 -23.03 32.94 -19.92
CA GLN A 120 -22.46 33.21 -21.23
C GLN A 120 -22.99 32.21 -22.26
N ARG A 121 -22.91 32.59 -23.54
CA ARG A 121 -23.20 31.68 -24.64
C ARG A 121 -21.98 30.78 -24.84
N VAL A 122 -22.19 29.48 -24.90
CA VAL A 122 -21.13 28.47 -25.04
C VAL A 122 -21.17 27.82 -26.43
N SER A 123 -20.08 27.17 -26.82
CA SER A 123 -19.97 26.46 -28.09
C SER A 123 -20.70 25.12 -28.08
N VAL A 124 -20.64 24.42 -26.95
CA VAL A 124 -21.11 23.04 -26.72
C VAL A 124 -21.90 22.99 -25.41
N THR A 125 -22.88 22.10 -25.37
CA THR A 125 -23.70 21.73 -24.21
C THR A 125 -23.95 20.22 -24.25
N PHE A 126 -24.18 19.60 -23.09
CA PHE A 126 -24.29 18.15 -22.93
C PHE A 126 -25.72 17.68 -22.67
N THR A 127 -26.49 18.41 -21.87
CA THR A 127 -27.84 18.00 -21.45
C THR A 127 -28.94 18.71 -22.23
N THR A 128 -28.60 19.76 -22.99
CA THR A 128 -29.55 20.57 -23.75
C THR A 128 -28.97 21.02 -25.09
N PRO A 129 -29.77 21.22 -26.14
CA PRO A 129 -29.33 21.89 -27.37
C PRO A 129 -29.18 23.42 -27.23
N ASN A 130 -29.69 24.01 -26.13
CA ASN A 130 -29.66 25.44 -25.90
C ASN A 130 -28.25 25.93 -25.50
N LYS A 131 -27.57 26.65 -26.39
CA LYS A 131 -26.21 27.19 -26.19
C LYS A 131 -26.10 28.32 -25.16
N LYS A 132 -27.22 28.76 -24.58
CA LYS A 132 -27.25 29.74 -23.48
C LYS A 132 -28.31 29.29 -22.47
N PRO A 133 -28.07 28.17 -21.77
CA PRO A 133 -29.06 27.59 -20.88
C PRO A 133 -29.35 28.57 -19.72
N LYS A 134 -30.60 28.61 -19.27
CA LYS A 134 -31.05 29.49 -18.19
C LYS A 134 -31.89 28.72 -17.17
N GLY A 135 -31.95 29.23 -15.95
CA GLY A 135 -32.76 28.64 -14.88
C GLY A 135 -32.38 27.19 -14.63
N LYS A 136 -33.37 26.28 -14.71
CA LYS A 136 -33.18 24.84 -14.45
C LYS A 136 -32.21 24.18 -15.42
N GLU A 137 -32.28 24.51 -16.71
CA GLU A 137 -31.39 23.94 -17.74
C GLU A 137 -29.91 24.23 -17.42
N CYS A 138 -29.61 25.44 -16.97
CA CYS A 138 -28.24 25.82 -16.61
C CYS A 138 -27.74 25.07 -15.38
N ALA A 139 -28.61 24.89 -14.37
CA ALA A 139 -28.28 24.14 -13.18
C ALA A 139 -28.02 22.65 -13.49
N GLU A 140 -28.81 22.05 -14.37
CA GLU A 140 -28.63 20.66 -14.81
C GLU A 140 -27.34 20.47 -15.61
N GLU A 141 -27.04 21.38 -16.52
CA GLU A 141 -25.80 21.37 -17.31
C GLU A 141 -24.56 21.49 -16.41
N ILE A 142 -24.54 22.46 -15.49
CA ILE A 142 -23.44 22.62 -14.51
C ILE A 142 -23.31 21.36 -13.66
N LYS A 143 -24.43 20.83 -13.16
CA LYS A 143 -24.42 19.63 -12.32
C LYS A 143 -23.88 18.42 -13.06
N PHE A 144 -24.20 18.27 -14.35
CA PHE A 144 -23.66 17.21 -15.19
C PHE A 144 -22.13 17.32 -15.33
N ILE A 145 -21.63 18.51 -15.70
CA ILE A 145 -20.18 18.74 -15.87
C ILE A 145 -19.44 18.51 -14.54
N GLU A 146 -19.96 19.04 -13.43
CA GLU A 146 -19.36 18.84 -12.10
C GLU A 146 -19.40 17.38 -11.65
N ALA A 147 -20.49 16.65 -11.94
CA ALA A 147 -20.58 15.22 -11.63
C ALA A 147 -19.54 14.42 -12.42
N PHE A 148 -19.33 14.76 -13.69
CA PHE A 148 -18.31 14.12 -14.51
C PHE A 148 -16.90 14.41 -14.01
N LEU A 149 -16.58 15.67 -13.68
CA LEU A 149 -15.30 16.05 -13.06
C LEU A 149 -15.07 15.29 -11.75
N LYS A 150 -16.08 15.23 -10.87
CA LYS A 150 -16.01 14.47 -9.61
C LYS A 150 -15.76 12.98 -9.83
N LEU A 151 -16.35 12.38 -10.87
CA LEU A 151 -16.12 10.98 -11.19
C LEU A 151 -14.66 10.74 -11.57
N GLN A 152 -14.08 11.61 -12.39
CA GLN A 152 -12.66 11.55 -12.74
C GLN A 152 -11.77 11.73 -11.51
N ASP A 153 -12.05 12.73 -10.68
CA ASP A 153 -11.33 13.01 -9.43
C ASP A 153 -11.34 11.77 -8.51
N ASN A 154 -12.49 11.10 -8.37
CA ASN A 154 -12.63 9.92 -7.51
C ASN A 154 -11.77 8.73 -7.97
N VAL A 155 -11.66 8.50 -9.28
CA VAL A 155 -10.81 7.43 -9.83
C VAL A 155 -9.35 7.68 -9.47
N LEU A 156 -8.88 8.91 -9.62
CA LEU A 156 -7.50 9.30 -9.28
C LEU A 156 -7.22 9.27 -7.80
N LEU A 157 -8.12 9.80 -6.98
CA LEU A 157 -8.00 9.71 -5.53
C LEU A 157 -7.96 8.24 -5.08
N GLY A 158 -8.70 7.35 -5.76
CA GLY A 158 -8.60 5.91 -5.57
C GLY A 158 -7.19 5.37 -5.86
N LYS A 159 -6.62 5.72 -7.01
CA LYS A 159 -5.26 5.33 -7.38
C LYS A 159 -4.22 5.86 -6.41
N LEU A 160 -4.27 7.14 -6.04
CA LEU A 160 -3.34 7.74 -5.08
C LEU A 160 -3.44 7.09 -3.70
N ARG A 161 -4.64 6.83 -3.20
CA ARG A 161 -4.83 6.09 -1.94
C ARG A 161 -4.24 4.69 -2.03
N SER A 162 -4.42 3.99 -3.16
CA SER A 162 -3.86 2.65 -3.34
C SER A 162 -2.32 2.66 -3.37
N ALA A 163 -1.70 3.65 -4.01
CA ALA A 163 -0.26 3.84 -4.02
C ALA A 163 0.26 4.13 -2.61
N GLN A 164 -0.33 5.10 -1.90
CA GLN A 164 0.00 5.41 -0.51
C GLN A 164 -0.18 4.20 0.43
N GLN A 165 -1.25 3.44 0.27
CA GLN A 165 -1.50 2.22 1.07
C GLN A 165 -0.45 1.15 0.78
N SER A 166 0.02 1.04 -0.46
CA SER A 166 1.07 0.10 -0.83
C SER A 166 2.43 0.52 -0.25
N GLN A 167 2.75 1.82 -0.31
CA GLN A 167 3.95 2.41 0.29
C GLN A 167 4.01 2.19 1.80
N THR A 168 2.94 2.55 2.52
CA THR A 168 2.82 2.35 3.96
C THR A 168 2.87 0.88 4.35
N SER A 169 2.38 -0.02 3.49
CA SER A 169 2.51 -1.46 3.70
C SER A 169 3.95 -1.93 3.52
N GLY A 170 4.64 -1.49 2.46
CA GLY A 170 6.07 -1.76 2.22
C GLY A 170 6.93 -1.37 3.43
N PHE A 171 6.80 -0.14 3.92
CA PHE A 171 7.53 0.33 5.11
C PHE A 171 7.24 -0.52 6.36
N ARG A 172 5.99 -0.95 6.56
CA ARG A 172 5.65 -1.84 7.68
C ARG A 172 6.36 -3.18 7.57
N TYR A 173 6.45 -3.75 6.37
CA TYR A 173 7.12 -5.03 6.15
C TYR A 173 8.64 -4.92 6.31
N GLN A 174 9.26 -3.85 5.81
CA GLN A 174 10.68 -3.56 6.05
C GLN A 174 10.99 -3.43 7.53
N LYS A 175 10.20 -2.63 8.27
CA LYS A 175 10.36 -2.51 9.73
C LYS A 175 10.20 -3.87 10.43
N ARG A 176 9.30 -4.74 9.97
CA ARG A 176 9.18 -6.11 10.50
C ARG A 176 10.46 -6.90 10.23
N ALA A 177 10.95 -6.91 9.00
CA ALA A 177 12.14 -7.66 8.60
C ALA A 177 13.39 -7.20 9.39
N ILE A 178 13.62 -5.88 9.48
CA ILE A 178 14.70 -5.29 10.30
C ILE A 178 14.60 -5.77 11.76
N ASN A 179 13.40 -5.70 12.36
CA ASN A 179 13.22 -6.14 13.74
C ASN A 179 13.50 -7.64 13.93
N GLN A 180 13.17 -8.48 12.94
CA GLN A 180 13.49 -9.91 13.02
C GLN A 180 14.98 -10.17 12.88
N LEU A 181 15.66 -9.46 11.98
CA LEU A 181 17.10 -9.53 11.82
C LEU A 181 17.84 -9.07 13.09
N ILE A 182 17.43 -7.94 13.69
CA ILE A 182 18.01 -7.46 14.96
C ILE A 182 17.84 -8.49 16.07
N LYS A 183 16.66 -9.11 16.19
CA LYS A 183 16.44 -10.20 17.16
C LYS A 183 17.31 -11.42 16.84
N GLY A 184 17.51 -11.69 15.55
CA GLY A 184 18.52 -12.59 14.98
C GLY A 184 19.88 -12.44 15.66
N VAL A 185 20.49 -11.30 15.36
CA VAL A 185 21.83 -10.94 15.81
C VAL A 185 21.91 -10.88 17.35
N GLN A 186 20.89 -10.35 18.02
CA GLN A 186 20.88 -10.27 19.48
C GLN A 186 20.78 -11.64 20.18
N ALA A 187 20.13 -12.63 19.57
CA ALA A 187 20.09 -13.99 20.11
C ALA A 187 21.47 -14.64 20.00
N ILE A 188 22.11 -14.48 18.84
CA ILE A 188 23.49 -14.94 18.58
C ILE A 188 24.46 -14.32 19.61
N ALA A 189 24.42 -13.00 19.77
CA ALA A 189 25.28 -12.29 20.72
C ALA A 189 25.09 -12.73 22.19
N ARG A 190 23.92 -13.29 22.51
CA ARG A 190 23.60 -13.83 23.85
C ARG A 190 23.81 -15.34 23.97
N GLY A 191 24.19 -16.02 22.90
CA GLY A 191 24.28 -17.48 22.85
C GLY A 191 22.91 -18.17 23.02
N GLU A 192 21.81 -17.46 22.75
CA GLU A 192 20.46 -18.00 22.80
C GLU A 192 20.12 -18.69 21.46
N ASP A 193 19.44 -19.83 21.53
CA ASP A 193 18.81 -20.45 20.36
C ASP A 193 17.59 -19.65 19.89
N PHE A 194 17.17 -19.88 18.64
CA PHE A 194 16.11 -19.11 17.96
C PHE A 194 14.67 -19.49 18.29
#